data_AF-A0A9D6IE05-F1
#
_entry.id   AF-A0A9D6IE05-F1
#
_cell.length_a   1.000
_cell.length_b   1.000
_cell.length_c   1.000
_cell.angle_alpha   90.00
_cell.angle_beta   90.00
_cell.angle_gamma   90.00
#
_symmetry.space_group_name_H-M   'P 1'
#
loop_
_entity.id
_entity.type
_entity.pdbx_description
1 polymer ?
#
loop_
_entity_poly.entity_id
_entity_poly.type
_entity_poly.pdbx_seq_one_letter_code
_entity_poly.pdbx_strand_id
1 'polypeptide(L)'
;MEIFGQNLYFELQKHPNIKGQEVLNLKLIELSEKLGVPLVATNDCHYIHQEDAEAQEILLCVQTQKTILDKERKLSMIDSPDFYLKSSEEMTGMFIQYPAAIENTAKIAKMCDLEIETGKWVVPKFDVPGNKTSEEYLKNLVYKNLKERYPHPTKEIKERVEYELSVIFQKHYTTYFLIVYDLKKWAREQGIAAGPGRGSVADLDFADDRRDEVIAYVTKKYGEDKVAQIITFGTMEARGSVRDVGRALGMPYSGPDRIAKLIPHGAQGFAMTIEKALEQNPELSGAYKNEPEIKRLLDLARIYAASKRSARRTHYNPVRHVRFRLKCRKSCHWAFKN
;
A
#
# COMPACT_ATOMS: atom_id res chain seq x y z
N MET A 1 -6.14 0.87 -34.37
CA MET A 1 -7.60 1.04 -34.53
C MET A 1 -8.36 -0.26 -34.34
N GLU A 2 -7.87 -1.40 -34.82
CA GLU A 2 -8.53 -2.72 -34.65
C GLU A 2 -8.79 -3.14 -33.19
N ILE A 3 -7.88 -2.78 -32.27
CA ILE A 3 -7.99 -3.18 -30.85
C ILE A 3 -8.91 -2.25 -30.06
N PHE A 4 -8.73 -0.93 -30.19
CA PHE A 4 -9.37 0.07 -29.32
C PHE A 4 -10.56 0.80 -29.96
N GLY A 5 -10.73 0.71 -31.28
CA GLY A 5 -11.80 1.38 -32.02
C GLY A 5 -11.91 2.87 -31.66
N GLN A 6 -13.09 3.27 -31.19
CA GLN A 6 -13.43 4.64 -30.77
C GLN A 6 -12.79 5.06 -29.43
N ASN A 7 -12.22 4.13 -28.68
CA ASN A 7 -11.53 4.41 -27.41
C ASN A 7 -10.04 4.75 -27.62
N LEU A 8 -9.60 4.93 -28.86
CA LEU A 8 -8.25 5.37 -29.20
C LEU A 8 -8.19 6.89 -29.30
N TYR A 9 -7.25 7.50 -28.58
CA TYR A 9 -6.92 8.91 -28.65
C TYR A 9 -5.42 9.08 -28.87
N PHE A 10 -5.02 10.14 -29.55
CA PHE A 10 -3.62 10.57 -29.58
C PHE A 10 -3.37 11.61 -28.50
N GLU A 11 -2.44 11.30 -27.61
CA GLU A 11 -2.09 12.14 -26.47
C GLU A 11 -1.14 13.25 -26.90
N LEU A 12 -1.49 14.49 -26.57
CA LEU A 12 -0.65 15.66 -26.73
C LEU A 12 -0.22 16.18 -25.36
N GLN A 13 1.08 16.36 -25.21
CA GLN A 13 1.73 16.97 -24.05
C GLN A 13 2.58 18.14 -24.53
N LYS A 14 2.69 19.20 -23.72
CA LYS A 14 3.50 20.38 -24.06
C LYS A 14 4.45 20.68 -22.92
N HIS A 15 5.70 20.28 -23.08
CA HIS A 15 6.79 20.57 -22.14
C HIS A 15 7.87 21.40 -22.85
N PRO A 16 7.96 22.72 -22.60
CA PRO A 16 8.82 23.62 -23.37
C PRO A 16 10.30 23.24 -23.36
N ASN A 17 10.79 22.65 -22.27
CA ASN A 17 12.20 22.31 -22.09
C ASN A 17 12.54 20.90 -22.61
N ILE A 18 11.56 20.16 -23.15
CA ILE A 18 11.77 18.82 -23.73
C ILE A 18 11.99 18.92 -25.23
N LYS A 19 13.21 18.57 -25.66
CA LYS A 19 13.62 18.63 -27.08
C LYS A 19 12.79 17.66 -27.92
N GLY A 20 12.24 18.15 -29.03
CA GLY A 20 11.51 17.34 -30.01
C GLY A 20 10.02 17.14 -29.71
N GLN A 21 9.53 17.61 -28.55
CA GLN A 21 8.11 17.47 -28.17
C GLN A 21 7.17 18.17 -29.16
N GLU A 22 7.52 19.38 -29.60
CA GLU A 22 6.70 20.14 -30.56
C GLU A 22 6.64 19.46 -31.93
N VAL A 23 7.77 18.95 -32.42
CA VAL A 23 7.84 18.19 -33.68
C VAL A 23 7.01 16.91 -33.60
N LEU A 24 7.03 16.22 -32.45
CA LEU A 24 6.19 15.05 -32.21
C LEU A 24 4.70 15.43 -32.22
N ASN A 25 4.32 16.50 -31.53
CA ASN A 25 2.93 16.97 -31.49
C ASN A 25 2.41 17.27 -32.89
N LEU A 26 3.17 17.99 -33.72
CA LEU A 26 2.78 18.30 -35.11
C LEU A 26 2.51 17.02 -35.91
N LYS A 27 3.38 16.00 -35.80
CA LYS A 27 3.16 14.70 -36.46
C LYS A 27 1.94 13.96 -35.94
N LEU A 28 1.66 14.03 -34.64
CA LEU A 28 0.47 13.42 -34.04
C LEU A 28 -0.82 14.11 -34.51
N ILE A 29 -0.78 15.43 -34.71
CA ILE A 29 -1.90 16.20 -35.27
C ILE A 29 -2.14 15.82 -36.73
N GLU A 30 -1.10 15.78 -37.56
CA GLU A 30 -1.21 15.31 -38.96
C GLU A 30 -1.79 13.89 -39.03
N LEU A 31 -1.36 13.01 -38.12
CA LEU A 31 -1.85 11.65 -38.04
C LEU A 31 -3.31 11.58 -37.56
N SER A 32 -3.69 12.42 -36.61
CA SER A 32 -5.06 12.58 -36.12
C SER A 32 -6.00 12.96 -37.27
N GLU A 33 -5.63 13.94 -38.08
CA GLU A 33 -6.40 14.39 -39.24
C GLU A 33 -6.52 13.29 -40.30
N LYS A 34 -5.42 12.59 -40.61
CA LYS A 34 -5.39 11.53 -41.62
C LYS A 34 -6.23 10.31 -41.23
N LEU A 35 -6.22 9.95 -39.95
CA LEU A 35 -6.87 8.72 -39.46
C LEU A 35 -8.23 8.98 -38.80
N GLY A 36 -8.62 10.24 -38.60
CA GLY A 36 -9.84 10.60 -37.88
C GLY A 36 -9.81 10.22 -36.39
N VAL A 37 -8.61 10.09 -35.81
CA VAL A 37 -8.44 9.70 -34.39
C VAL A 37 -8.42 10.97 -33.53
N PRO A 38 -9.27 11.10 -32.50
CA PRO A 38 -9.33 12.32 -31.68
C PRO A 38 -8.06 12.55 -30.86
N LEU A 39 -7.75 13.83 -30.61
CA LEU A 39 -6.65 14.26 -29.74
C LEU A 39 -7.13 14.37 -28.28
N VAL A 40 -6.23 14.16 -27.32
CA VAL A 40 -6.46 14.41 -25.89
C VAL A 40 -5.25 15.13 -25.28
N ALA A 41 -5.49 16.13 -24.43
CA ALA A 41 -4.43 16.90 -23.80
C ALA A 41 -4.15 16.39 -22.37
N THR A 42 -2.87 16.22 -22.06
CA THR A 42 -2.38 15.81 -20.73
C THR A 42 -1.10 16.58 -20.40
N ASN A 43 -0.61 16.46 -19.14
CA ASN A 43 0.61 17.12 -18.68
C ASN A 43 1.60 16.18 -17.97
N ASP A 44 1.35 14.87 -18.01
CA ASP A 44 2.20 13.85 -17.37
C ASP A 44 2.66 14.22 -15.95
N CYS A 45 1.71 14.59 -15.09
CA CYS A 45 2.01 15.19 -13.79
C CYS A 45 2.71 14.19 -12.85
N HIS A 46 3.83 14.62 -12.28
CA HIS A 46 4.64 13.84 -11.32
C HIS A 46 4.68 14.47 -9.91
N TYR A 47 4.30 15.73 -9.79
CA TYR A 47 4.26 16.48 -8.53
C TYR A 47 3.12 17.51 -8.53
N ILE A 48 2.84 18.14 -7.39
CA ILE A 48 1.63 18.95 -7.22
C ILE A 48 1.90 20.39 -7.68
N HIS A 49 2.93 21.03 -7.13
CA HIS A 49 3.25 22.44 -7.40
C HIS A 49 4.58 22.58 -8.13
N GLN A 50 4.75 23.65 -8.90
CA GLN A 50 5.96 23.83 -9.72
C GLN A 50 7.25 23.79 -8.89
N GLU A 51 7.22 24.35 -7.68
CA GLU A 51 8.31 24.36 -6.71
C GLU A 51 8.74 22.96 -6.21
N ASP A 52 7.88 21.95 -6.32
CA ASP A 52 8.19 20.57 -5.92
C ASP A 52 9.13 19.84 -6.91
N ALA A 53 9.46 20.47 -8.04
CA ALA A 53 10.31 19.90 -9.07
C ALA A 53 11.67 19.42 -8.53
N GLU A 54 12.28 20.17 -7.60
CA GLU A 54 13.52 19.75 -6.95
C GLU A 54 13.33 18.51 -6.07
N ALA A 55 12.23 18.43 -5.33
CA ALA A 55 11.92 17.26 -4.51
C ALA A 55 11.70 16.01 -5.37
N GLN A 56 11.02 16.16 -6.52
CA GLN A 56 10.85 15.08 -7.49
C GLN A 56 12.19 14.66 -8.13
N GLU A 57 13.06 15.62 -8.44
CA GLU A 57 14.41 15.34 -8.95
C GLU A 57 15.20 14.49 -7.96
N ILE A 58 15.13 14.82 -6.67
CA ILE A 58 15.78 14.05 -5.61
C ILE A 58 15.22 12.62 -5.56
N LEU A 59 13.90 12.44 -5.65
CA LEU A 59 13.29 11.12 -5.70
C LEU A 59 13.85 10.28 -6.87
N LEU A 60 13.94 10.87 -8.07
CA LEU A 60 14.51 10.22 -9.25
C LEU A 60 16.00 9.89 -9.08
N CYS A 61 16.78 10.82 -8.55
CA CYS A 61 18.20 10.63 -8.28
C CYS A 61 18.42 9.47 -7.27
N VAL A 62 17.63 9.41 -6.21
CA VAL A 62 17.73 8.31 -5.24
C VAL A 62 17.42 6.97 -5.89
N GLN A 63 16.34 6.88 -6.68
CA GLN A 63 15.92 5.66 -7.37
C GLN A 63 16.94 5.19 -8.42
N THR A 64 17.51 6.13 -9.18
CA THR A 64 18.49 5.85 -10.25
C THR A 64 19.93 5.75 -9.75
N GLN A 65 20.14 5.94 -8.44
CA GLN A 65 21.46 6.00 -7.79
C GLN A 65 22.39 7.08 -8.39
N LYS A 66 21.80 8.18 -8.86
CA LYS A 66 22.48 9.35 -9.41
C LYS A 66 22.45 10.52 -8.43
N THR A 67 23.15 11.59 -8.79
CA THR A 67 23.14 12.86 -8.07
C THR A 67 22.60 13.99 -8.95
N ILE A 68 22.27 15.12 -8.33
CA ILE A 68 21.88 16.35 -9.05
C ILE A 68 22.98 16.93 -9.92
N LEU A 69 24.22 16.49 -9.71
CA LEU A 69 25.40 16.96 -10.44
C LEU A 69 25.63 16.16 -11.73
N ASP A 70 24.96 15.01 -11.88
CA ASP A 70 25.14 14.14 -13.05
C ASP A 70 24.51 14.75 -14.30
N LYS A 71 25.33 15.04 -15.31
CA LYS A 71 24.87 15.68 -16.56
C LYS A 71 24.20 14.73 -17.55
N GLU A 72 24.40 13.41 -17.40
CA GLU A 72 23.84 12.39 -18.30
C GLU A 72 22.48 11.84 -17.83
N ARG A 73 21.63 12.72 -17.26
CA ARG A 73 20.28 12.34 -16.85
C ARG A 73 19.34 12.56 -18.03
N LYS A 74 18.56 11.52 -18.36
CA LYS A 74 17.64 11.54 -19.51
C LYS A 74 16.47 12.52 -19.32
N LEU A 75 16.10 12.76 -18.07
CA LEU A 75 15.02 13.66 -17.67
C LEU A 75 15.45 14.35 -16.38
N SER A 76 15.32 15.67 -16.34
CA SER A 76 15.50 16.45 -15.13
C SER A 76 14.28 17.32 -14.89
N MET A 77 13.74 17.22 -13.68
CA MET A 77 12.63 18.02 -13.20
C MET A 77 13.07 19.44 -12.85
N ILE A 78 14.33 19.64 -12.46
CA ILE A 78 14.87 20.98 -12.21
C ILE A 78 15.07 21.73 -13.54
N ASP A 79 15.62 21.08 -14.56
CA ASP A 79 15.82 21.71 -15.87
C ASP A 79 14.51 21.86 -16.65
N SER A 80 13.51 21.03 -16.35
CA SER A 80 12.17 21.08 -16.95
C SER A 80 11.07 21.02 -15.88
N PRO A 81 10.87 22.11 -15.11
CA PRO A 81 9.95 22.14 -13.97
C PRO A 81 8.50 22.34 -14.43
N ASP A 82 8.01 21.40 -15.25
CA ASP A 82 6.75 21.54 -15.99
C ASP A 82 5.77 20.36 -15.77
N PHE A 83 6.19 19.34 -15.01
CA PHE A 83 5.41 18.13 -14.70
C PHE A 83 4.59 18.27 -13.41
N TYR A 84 4.11 19.48 -13.09
CA TYR A 84 3.21 19.72 -11.96
C TYR A 84 1.73 19.63 -12.37
N LEU A 85 0.84 19.61 -11.39
CA LEU A 85 -0.60 19.66 -11.65
C LEU A 85 -1.03 21.09 -12.03
N LYS A 86 -0.98 21.38 -13.34
CA LYS A 86 -1.41 22.67 -13.91
C LYS A 86 -2.89 22.96 -13.72
N SER A 87 -3.23 24.23 -13.60
CA SER A 87 -4.61 24.70 -13.56
C SER A 87 -5.31 24.53 -14.91
N SER A 88 -6.65 24.61 -14.91
CA SER A 88 -7.44 24.55 -16.14
C SER A 88 -7.09 25.70 -17.08
N GLU A 89 -6.83 26.89 -16.56
CA GLU A 89 -6.47 28.08 -17.31
C GLU A 89 -5.09 27.91 -17.97
N GLU A 90 -4.10 27.41 -17.24
CA GLU A 90 -2.76 27.12 -17.76
C GLU A 90 -2.85 26.11 -18.92
N MET A 91 -3.54 24.98 -18.71
CA MET A 91 -3.73 23.96 -19.73
C MET A 91 -4.49 24.49 -20.94
N THR A 92 -5.56 25.27 -20.74
CA THR A 92 -6.32 25.87 -21.84
C THR A 92 -5.46 26.85 -22.64
N GLY A 93 -4.66 27.67 -21.97
CA GLY A 93 -3.71 28.58 -22.63
C GLY A 93 -2.67 27.83 -23.46
N MET A 94 -2.09 26.75 -22.92
CA MET A 94 -1.11 25.93 -23.62
C MET A 94 -1.69 25.24 -24.86
N PHE A 95 -2.96 24.85 -24.82
CA PHE A 95 -3.65 24.13 -25.89
C PHE A 95 -4.68 24.98 -26.63
N ILE A 96 -4.52 26.31 -26.66
CA ILE A 96 -5.48 27.25 -27.28
C ILE A 96 -5.75 26.96 -28.77
N GLN A 97 -4.76 26.40 -29.48
CA GLN A 97 -4.88 26.00 -30.88
C GLN A 97 -5.68 24.70 -31.07
N TYR A 98 -5.83 23.91 -30.02
CA TYR A 98 -6.48 22.59 -30.03
C TYR A 98 -7.48 22.44 -28.87
N PRO A 99 -8.52 23.29 -28.78
CA PRO A 99 -9.47 23.27 -27.67
C PRO A 99 -10.19 21.91 -27.54
N ALA A 100 -10.42 21.23 -28.67
CA ALA A 100 -11.01 19.88 -28.68
C ALA A 100 -10.20 18.86 -27.86
N ALA A 101 -8.87 18.99 -27.77
CA ALA A 101 -8.03 18.09 -26.98
C ALA A 101 -8.31 18.23 -25.47
N ILE A 102 -8.56 19.44 -24.98
CA ILE A 102 -8.94 19.73 -23.60
C ILE A 102 -10.37 19.25 -23.32
N GLU A 103 -11.30 19.52 -24.24
CA GLU A 103 -12.68 19.03 -24.11
C GLU A 103 -12.76 17.51 -24.04
N ASN A 104 -11.92 16.81 -24.83
CA ASN A 104 -11.87 15.36 -24.84
C ASN A 104 -11.38 14.79 -23.51
N THR A 105 -10.46 15.46 -22.81
CA THR A 105 -10.06 15.07 -21.44
C THR A 105 -11.27 15.05 -20.51
N ALA A 106 -12.13 16.07 -20.55
CA ALA A 106 -13.35 16.11 -19.75
C ALA A 106 -14.40 15.08 -20.21
N LYS A 107 -14.51 14.81 -21.52
CA LYS A 107 -15.41 13.76 -22.04
C LYS A 107 -14.97 12.37 -21.58
N ILE A 108 -13.68 12.04 -21.69
CA ILE A 108 -13.13 10.77 -21.22
C ILE A 108 -13.38 10.61 -19.72
N ALA A 109 -13.10 11.63 -18.91
CA ALA A 109 -13.35 11.58 -17.48
C ALA A 109 -14.82 11.28 -17.13
N LYS A 110 -15.78 11.80 -17.92
CA LYS A 110 -17.21 11.49 -17.76
C LYS A 110 -17.60 10.08 -18.21
N MET A 111 -16.84 9.47 -19.12
CA MET A 111 -17.05 8.09 -19.57
C MET A 111 -16.50 7.06 -18.59
N CYS A 112 -15.54 7.45 -17.75
CA CYS A 112 -14.95 6.58 -16.75
C CYS A 112 -15.85 6.46 -15.51
N ASP A 113 -16.71 5.43 -15.51
CA ASP A 113 -17.55 5.07 -14.36
C ASP A 113 -17.09 3.71 -13.79
N LEU A 114 -16.33 3.75 -12.70
CA LEU A 114 -15.81 2.56 -12.01
C LEU A 114 -16.24 2.56 -10.55
N GLU A 115 -17.11 1.63 -10.19
CA GLU A 115 -17.46 1.37 -8.80
C GLU A 115 -16.64 0.20 -8.24
N ILE A 116 -15.83 0.49 -7.22
CA ILE A 116 -15.11 -0.53 -6.45
C ILE A 116 -15.93 -0.83 -5.19
N GLU A 117 -16.64 -1.96 -5.18
CA GLU A 117 -17.42 -2.40 -4.02
C GLU A 117 -16.49 -2.52 -2.78
N THR A 118 -16.75 -1.72 -1.74
CA THR A 118 -16.05 -1.83 -0.45
C THR A 118 -16.99 -2.34 0.63
N GLY A 119 -16.46 -3.03 1.64
CA GLY A 119 -17.25 -3.53 2.78
C GLY A 119 -18.05 -4.81 2.52
N LYS A 120 -18.10 -5.31 1.28
CA LYS A 120 -18.67 -6.62 0.96
C LYS A 120 -17.74 -7.72 1.42
N TRP A 121 -18.27 -8.60 2.26
CA TRP A 121 -17.51 -9.71 2.83
C TRP A 121 -17.52 -10.90 1.85
N VAL A 122 -16.35 -11.22 1.27
CA VAL A 122 -16.17 -12.36 0.37
C VAL A 122 -15.39 -13.45 1.10
N VAL A 123 -16.06 -14.55 1.43
CA VAL A 123 -15.45 -15.69 2.14
C VAL A 123 -15.28 -16.86 1.19
N PRO A 124 -14.15 -17.59 1.24
CA PRO A 124 -14.01 -18.85 0.52
C PRO A 124 -15.10 -19.84 0.92
N LYS A 125 -15.51 -20.70 -0.02
CA LYS A 125 -16.35 -21.85 0.33
C LYS A 125 -15.51 -22.83 1.17
N PHE A 126 -16.13 -23.45 2.16
CA PHE A 126 -15.50 -24.49 2.97
C PHE A 126 -16.28 -25.79 2.80
N ASP A 127 -15.63 -26.79 2.23
CA ASP A 127 -16.25 -28.09 1.99
C ASP A 127 -16.42 -28.85 3.30
N VAL A 128 -17.65 -29.28 3.58
CA VAL A 128 -17.99 -30.05 4.78
C VAL A 128 -18.31 -31.49 4.43
N PRO A 129 -17.82 -32.48 5.22
CA PRO A 129 -18.05 -33.88 4.93
C PRO A 129 -19.51 -34.30 5.20
N GLY A 130 -20.04 -35.16 4.33
CA GLY A 130 -21.32 -35.85 4.53
C GLY A 130 -22.57 -35.04 4.20
N ASN A 131 -22.54 -34.17 3.18
CA ASN A 131 -23.66 -33.34 2.72
C ASN A 131 -24.34 -32.48 3.81
N LYS A 132 -23.64 -32.21 4.91
CA LYS A 132 -24.14 -31.33 5.99
C LYS A 132 -24.07 -29.87 5.58
N THR A 133 -24.81 -29.01 6.28
CA THR A 133 -24.57 -27.56 6.17
C THR A 133 -23.34 -27.15 7.00
N SER A 134 -22.71 -26.02 6.66
CA SER A 134 -21.59 -25.48 7.44
C SER A 134 -21.98 -25.21 8.90
N GLU A 135 -23.23 -24.82 9.15
CA GLU A 135 -23.75 -24.52 10.49
C GLU A 135 -23.91 -25.79 11.32
N GLU A 136 -24.50 -26.84 10.74
CA GLU A 136 -24.61 -28.14 11.38
C GLU A 136 -23.24 -28.75 11.67
N TYR A 137 -22.31 -28.63 10.72
CA TYR A 137 -20.95 -29.12 10.91
C TYR A 137 -20.25 -28.38 12.04
N LEU A 138 -20.33 -27.04 12.08
CA LEU A 138 -19.75 -26.24 13.17
C LEU A 138 -20.40 -26.58 14.52
N LYS A 139 -21.73 -26.69 14.59
CA LYS A 139 -22.43 -27.07 15.82
C LYS A 139 -21.97 -28.44 16.34
N ASN A 140 -21.95 -29.46 15.48
CA ASN A 140 -21.47 -30.80 15.85
C ASN A 140 -20.04 -30.77 16.38
N LEU A 141 -19.18 -29.98 15.74
CA LEU A 141 -17.78 -29.85 16.10
C LEU A 141 -17.62 -29.15 17.47
N VAL A 142 -18.39 -28.10 17.74
CA VAL A 142 -18.41 -27.43 19.04
C VAL A 142 -18.89 -28.38 20.14
N TYR A 143 -19.99 -29.11 19.95
CA TYR A 143 -20.51 -30.03 20.96
C TYR A 143 -19.60 -31.23 21.22
N LYS A 144 -18.89 -31.71 20.20
CA LYS A 144 -17.86 -32.74 20.37
C LYS A 144 -16.73 -32.23 21.27
N ASN A 145 -16.12 -31.10 20.91
CA ASN A 145 -14.98 -30.55 21.66
C ASN A 145 -15.39 -29.98 23.04
N LEU A 146 -16.65 -29.58 23.22
CA LEU A 146 -17.16 -29.10 24.50
C LEU A 146 -17.06 -30.19 25.57
N LYS A 147 -17.37 -31.44 25.23
CA LYS A 147 -17.28 -32.58 26.16
C LYS A 147 -15.83 -32.92 26.53
N GLU A 148 -14.92 -32.77 25.58
CA GLU A 148 -13.48 -32.99 25.81
C GLU A 148 -12.91 -31.93 26.75
N ARG A 149 -13.39 -30.68 26.67
CA ARG A 149 -12.89 -29.56 27.46
C ARG A 149 -13.61 -29.39 28.81
N TYR A 150 -14.91 -29.68 28.83
CA TYR A 150 -15.78 -29.70 30.01
C TYR A 150 -16.42 -31.07 30.10
N PRO A 151 -15.83 -32.02 30.85
CA PRO A 151 -16.45 -33.33 31.07
C PRO A 151 -17.88 -33.23 31.63
N HIS A 152 -18.13 -32.20 32.47
CA HIS A 152 -19.43 -31.88 33.04
C HIS A 152 -19.78 -30.40 32.81
N PRO A 153 -20.26 -30.02 31.61
CA PRO A 153 -20.56 -28.62 31.30
C PRO A 153 -21.82 -28.17 32.07
N THR A 154 -21.68 -27.09 32.84
CA THR A 154 -22.80 -26.47 33.58
C THR A 154 -23.86 -25.93 32.62
N LYS A 155 -25.05 -25.62 33.16
CA LYS A 155 -26.14 -25.00 32.40
C LYS A 155 -25.68 -23.68 31.74
N GLU A 156 -24.97 -22.84 32.51
CA GLU A 156 -24.43 -21.56 32.03
C GLU A 156 -23.48 -21.73 30.83
N ILE A 157 -22.60 -22.73 30.85
CA ILE A 157 -21.69 -23.02 29.73
C ILE A 157 -22.48 -23.40 28.47
N LYS A 158 -23.51 -24.25 28.61
CA LYS A 158 -24.36 -24.66 27.48
C LYS A 158 -25.16 -23.49 26.90
N GLU A 159 -25.74 -22.67 27.78
CA GLU A 159 -26.48 -21.45 27.38
C GLU A 159 -25.56 -20.47 26.65
N ARG A 160 -24.31 -20.32 27.12
CA ARG A 160 -23.32 -19.48 26.46
C ARG A 160 -22.92 -19.99 25.08
N VAL A 161 -22.73 -21.30 24.92
CA VAL A 161 -22.42 -21.91 23.62
C VAL A 161 -23.55 -21.68 22.62
N GLU A 162 -24.80 -21.91 23.00
CA GLU A 162 -25.94 -21.69 22.11
C GLU A 162 -26.10 -20.20 21.76
N TYR A 163 -25.88 -19.28 22.71
CA TYR A 163 -25.85 -17.85 22.42
C TYR A 163 -24.76 -17.50 21.39
N GLU A 164 -23.52 -17.96 21.57
CA GLU A 164 -22.43 -17.65 20.63
C GLU A 164 -22.67 -18.25 19.24
N LEU A 165 -23.14 -19.51 19.16
CA LEU A 165 -23.52 -20.13 17.89
C LEU A 165 -24.62 -19.34 17.18
N SER A 166 -25.64 -18.89 17.91
CA SER A 166 -26.72 -18.09 17.33
C SER A 166 -26.21 -16.79 16.69
N VAL A 167 -25.27 -16.09 17.35
CA VAL A 167 -24.67 -14.87 16.82
C VAL A 167 -23.79 -15.16 15.61
N ILE A 168 -23.01 -16.25 15.62
CA ILE A 168 -22.16 -16.66 14.50
C ILE A 168 -23.00 -16.95 13.25
N PHE A 169 -24.10 -17.68 13.40
CA PHE A 169 -25.00 -18.03 12.30
C PHE A 169 -25.71 -16.79 11.76
N GLN A 170 -26.27 -15.94 12.63
CA GLN A 170 -26.92 -14.68 12.25
C GLN A 170 -25.98 -13.71 11.52
N LYS A 171 -24.69 -13.73 11.84
CA LYS A 171 -23.66 -12.89 11.20
C LYS A 171 -22.95 -13.57 10.04
N HIS A 172 -23.34 -14.80 9.69
CA HIS A 172 -22.74 -15.59 8.62
C HIS A 172 -21.22 -15.79 8.76
N TYR A 173 -20.72 -15.90 10.01
CA TYR A 173 -19.30 -16.14 10.29
C TYR A 173 -18.93 -17.63 10.37
N THR A 174 -19.88 -18.53 10.16
CA THR A 174 -19.69 -19.99 10.25
C THR A 174 -18.46 -20.47 9.46
N THR A 175 -18.36 -20.08 8.20
CA THR A 175 -17.28 -20.49 7.31
C THR A 175 -15.93 -19.96 7.77
N TYR A 176 -15.89 -18.73 8.29
CA TYR A 176 -14.68 -18.16 8.88
C TYR A 176 -14.17 -19.00 10.06
N PHE A 177 -15.06 -19.40 10.98
CA PHE A 177 -14.69 -20.24 12.12
C PHE A 177 -14.18 -21.63 11.68
N LEU A 178 -14.78 -22.21 10.65
CA LEU A 178 -14.35 -23.49 10.08
C LEU A 178 -12.95 -23.39 9.44
N ILE A 179 -12.67 -22.33 8.68
CA ILE A 179 -11.35 -22.08 8.09
C ILE A 179 -10.29 -21.93 9.18
N VAL A 180 -10.55 -21.11 10.20
CA VAL A 180 -9.61 -20.90 11.32
C VAL A 180 -9.38 -22.19 12.11
N TYR A 181 -10.44 -22.95 12.39
CA TYR A 181 -10.34 -24.23 13.06
C TYR A 181 -9.48 -25.23 12.28
N ASP A 182 -9.75 -25.34 10.98
CA ASP A 182 -9.04 -26.24 10.08
C ASP A 182 -7.54 -25.92 10.00
N LEU A 183 -7.18 -24.64 9.86
CA LEU A 183 -5.79 -24.22 9.83
C LEU A 183 -5.05 -24.54 11.14
N LYS A 184 -5.68 -24.28 12.29
CA LYS A 184 -5.09 -24.61 13.58
C LYS A 184 -4.95 -26.13 13.78
N LYS A 185 -5.97 -26.89 13.38
CA LYS A 185 -5.96 -28.35 13.49
C LYS A 185 -4.81 -28.92 12.65
N TRP A 186 -4.74 -28.54 11.37
CA TRP A 186 -3.68 -28.97 10.46
C TRP A 186 -2.30 -28.58 10.98
N ALA A 187 -2.10 -27.32 11.42
CA ALA A 187 -0.82 -26.87 11.95
C ALA A 187 -0.38 -27.71 13.16
N ARG A 188 -1.30 -28.01 14.09
CA ARG A 188 -1.01 -28.89 15.24
C ARG A 188 -0.62 -30.31 14.82
N GLU A 189 -1.31 -30.88 13.82
CA GLU A 189 -1.00 -32.22 13.28
C GLU A 189 0.38 -32.27 12.63
N GLN A 190 0.85 -31.16 12.04
CA GLN A 190 2.19 -31.02 11.48
C GLN A 190 3.27 -30.59 12.51
N GLY A 191 2.91 -30.48 13.80
CA GLY A 191 3.81 -30.02 14.85
C GLY A 191 4.21 -28.55 14.74
N ILE A 192 3.45 -27.72 14.03
CA ILE A 192 3.67 -26.28 13.92
C ILE A 192 3.02 -25.59 15.11
N ALA A 193 3.83 -24.90 15.92
CA ALA A 193 3.32 -24.11 17.04
C ALA A 193 2.49 -22.93 16.54
N ALA A 194 1.23 -22.86 16.96
CA ALA A 194 0.39 -21.69 16.81
C ALA A 194 0.41 -20.89 18.12
N GLY A 195 0.58 -19.57 18.03
CA GLY A 195 0.55 -18.68 19.18
C GLY A 195 -0.80 -18.74 19.93
N PRO A 196 -0.85 -18.27 21.19
CA PRO A 196 -2.04 -18.37 22.05
C PRO A 196 -3.27 -17.58 21.56
N GLY A 197 -3.18 -16.91 20.41
CA GLY A 197 -4.17 -15.97 19.87
C GLY A 197 -4.11 -14.64 20.62
N ARG A 198 -3.66 -13.56 19.96
CA ARG A 198 -3.68 -12.19 20.53
C ARG A 198 -4.81 -11.38 19.86
N GLY A 199 -5.62 -10.66 20.65
CA GLY A 199 -6.77 -9.89 20.16
C GLY A 199 -8.12 -10.62 20.25
N SER A 200 -9.16 -10.10 19.57
CA SER A 200 -10.48 -10.74 19.50
C SER A 200 -10.43 -11.96 18.57
N VAL A 201 -9.82 -13.06 19.02
CA VAL A 201 -9.92 -14.43 18.47
C VAL A 201 -9.34 -14.67 17.05
N ALA A 202 -9.06 -13.60 16.30
CA ALA A 202 -8.87 -13.66 14.85
C ALA A 202 -7.43 -13.60 14.33
N ASP A 203 -6.45 -13.17 15.14
CA ASP A 203 -5.06 -13.19 14.69
C ASP A 203 -4.45 -14.58 14.90
N LEU A 204 -4.20 -15.28 13.79
CA LEU A 204 -3.53 -16.57 13.73
C LEU A 204 -2.02 -16.37 13.56
N ASP A 205 -1.30 -16.65 14.62
CA ASP A 205 0.15 -16.52 14.66
C ASP A 205 0.78 -17.89 14.50
N PHE A 206 1.55 -18.12 13.44
CA PHE A 206 2.36 -19.33 13.24
C PHE A 206 3.84 -19.00 13.46
N ALA A 207 4.64 -20.02 13.76
CA ALA A 207 6.09 -19.91 13.75
C ALA A 207 6.59 -19.36 12.40
N ASP A 208 7.56 -18.47 12.44
CA ASP A 208 8.07 -17.74 11.27
C ASP A 208 8.83 -18.66 10.31
N ASP A 209 9.59 -19.60 10.84
CA ASP A 209 10.38 -20.60 10.12
C ASP A 209 9.54 -21.63 9.33
N ARG A 210 8.28 -21.84 9.70
CA ARG A 210 7.36 -22.82 9.05
C ARG A 210 6.16 -22.17 8.37
N ARG A 211 6.20 -20.86 8.14
CA ARG A 211 5.12 -20.10 7.48
C ARG A 211 4.81 -20.62 6.07
N ASP A 212 5.83 -20.99 5.31
CA ASP A 212 5.66 -21.38 3.91
C ASP A 212 4.89 -22.70 3.76
N GLU A 213 4.99 -23.59 4.74
CA GLU A 213 4.20 -24.83 4.80
C GLU A 213 2.70 -24.52 4.97
N VAL A 214 2.38 -23.56 5.85
CA VAL A 214 0.99 -23.11 6.06
C VAL A 214 0.43 -22.49 4.78
N ILE A 215 1.23 -21.67 4.08
CA ILE A 215 0.84 -21.07 2.80
C ILE A 215 0.57 -22.18 1.78
N ALA A 216 1.49 -23.14 1.63
CA ALA A 216 1.33 -24.25 0.70
C ALA A 216 0.06 -25.08 0.98
N TYR A 217 -0.27 -25.31 2.25
CA TYR A 217 -1.52 -25.97 2.63
C TYR A 217 -2.76 -25.17 2.21
N VAL A 218 -2.81 -23.88 2.54
CA VAL A 218 -3.92 -22.98 2.17
C VAL A 218 -4.07 -22.92 0.66
N THR A 219 -2.96 -22.76 -0.07
CA THR A 219 -2.91 -22.74 -1.53
C THR A 219 -3.46 -24.03 -2.14
N LYS A 220 -3.02 -25.19 -1.66
CA LYS A 220 -3.53 -26.49 -2.12
C LYS A 220 -5.02 -26.67 -1.82
N LYS A 221 -5.49 -26.17 -0.68
CA LYS A 221 -6.87 -26.34 -0.23
C LYS A 221 -7.86 -25.42 -0.92
N TYR A 222 -7.52 -24.13 -1.07
CA TYR A 222 -8.44 -23.12 -1.58
C TYR A 222 -8.18 -22.72 -3.03
N GLY A 223 -7.06 -23.14 -3.63
CA GLY A 223 -6.71 -22.90 -5.03
C GLY A 223 -5.59 -21.87 -5.19
N GLU A 224 -4.71 -22.10 -6.16
CA GLU A 224 -3.57 -21.22 -6.49
C GLU A 224 -4.01 -19.83 -6.95
N ASP A 225 -5.16 -19.74 -7.63
CA ASP A 225 -5.76 -18.51 -8.15
C ASP A 225 -6.45 -17.66 -7.06
N LYS A 226 -6.63 -18.19 -5.86
CA LYS A 226 -7.42 -17.58 -4.77
C LYS A 226 -6.60 -17.27 -3.52
N VAL A 227 -5.32 -17.60 -3.52
CA VAL A 227 -4.43 -17.42 -2.36
C VAL A 227 -3.27 -16.52 -2.75
N ALA A 228 -3.22 -15.35 -2.14
CA ALA A 228 -2.15 -14.37 -2.32
C ALA A 228 -1.67 -13.82 -0.99
N GLN A 229 -0.42 -13.36 -0.98
CA GLN A 229 0.13 -12.65 0.18
C GLN A 229 -0.27 -11.17 0.13
N ILE A 230 -0.48 -10.58 1.30
CA ILE A 230 -0.79 -9.16 1.42
C ILE A 230 0.51 -8.36 1.33
N ILE A 231 0.53 -7.41 0.39
CA ILE A 231 1.64 -6.49 0.16
C ILE A 231 1.76 -5.48 1.29
N THR A 232 2.97 -5.01 1.55
CA THR A 232 3.22 -4.01 2.57
C THR A 232 4.15 -2.95 2.04
N PHE A 233 3.81 -1.70 2.33
CA PHE A 233 4.57 -0.55 1.86
C PHE A 233 5.39 -0.01 3.02
N GLY A 234 6.71 -0.03 2.87
CA GLY A 234 7.60 0.69 3.76
C GLY A 234 7.64 2.16 3.36
N THR A 235 7.40 3.05 4.32
CA THR A 235 7.74 4.46 4.19
C THR A 235 9.22 4.66 4.52
N MET A 236 9.78 5.77 4.06
CA MET A 236 11.15 6.13 4.39
C MET A 236 11.24 6.58 5.86
N GLU A 237 12.16 6.01 6.63
CA GLU A 237 12.45 6.50 7.97
C GLU A 237 13.20 7.83 7.89
N ALA A 238 12.87 8.79 8.76
CA ALA A 238 13.46 10.13 8.75
C ALA A 238 15.00 10.13 8.65
N ARG A 239 15.67 9.25 9.40
CA ARG A 239 17.14 9.08 9.34
C ARG A 239 17.64 8.62 7.98
N GLY A 240 16.96 7.65 7.37
CA GLY A 240 17.29 7.14 6.05
C GLY A 240 17.08 8.21 4.98
N SER A 241 15.97 8.94 5.07
CA SER A 241 15.64 10.03 4.15
C SER A 241 16.74 11.09 4.09
N VAL A 242 17.25 11.55 5.24
CA VAL A 242 18.31 12.57 5.27
C VAL A 242 19.57 12.10 4.53
N ARG A 243 20.00 10.85 4.74
CA ARG A 243 21.19 10.31 4.06
C ARG A 243 20.96 10.14 2.56
N ASP A 244 19.81 9.60 2.18
CA ASP A 244 19.47 9.35 0.78
C ASP A 244 19.35 10.67 -0.01
N VAL A 245 18.71 11.70 0.57
CA VAL A 245 18.62 13.05 -0.02
C VAL A 245 19.99 13.71 -0.08
N GLY A 246 20.79 13.63 0.99
CA GLY A 246 22.12 14.22 1.01
C GLY A 246 23.04 13.65 -0.08
N ARG A 247 22.97 12.33 -0.31
CA ARG A 247 23.65 11.68 -1.44
C ARG A 247 23.14 12.20 -2.78
N ALA A 248 21.82 12.28 -2.97
CA ALA A 248 21.23 12.78 -4.21
C ALA A 248 21.61 14.24 -4.49
N LEU A 249 21.73 15.07 -3.46
CA LEU A 249 22.24 16.45 -3.56
C LEU A 249 23.74 16.53 -3.92
N GLY A 250 24.47 15.41 -3.93
CA GLY A 250 25.92 15.38 -4.14
C GLY A 250 26.74 15.85 -2.93
N MET A 251 26.16 15.87 -1.74
CA MET A 251 26.86 16.28 -0.51
C MET A 251 27.88 15.21 -0.08
N PRO A 252 29.02 15.61 0.53
CA PRO A 252 29.90 14.67 1.22
C PRO A 252 29.15 13.93 2.33
N TYR A 253 29.34 12.62 2.43
CA TYR A 253 28.59 11.74 3.35
C TYR A 253 28.59 12.20 4.82
N SER A 254 29.67 12.85 5.27
CA SER A 254 29.85 13.33 6.64
C SER A 254 28.77 14.32 7.09
N GLY A 255 28.32 15.20 6.19
CA GLY A 255 27.29 16.22 6.50
C GLY A 255 25.93 15.58 6.80
N PRO A 256 25.31 14.87 5.85
CA PRO A 256 24.04 14.19 6.06
C PRO A 256 24.07 13.15 7.18
N ASP A 257 25.19 12.41 7.37
CA ASP A 257 25.29 11.44 8.46
C ASP A 257 25.33 12.09 9.85
N ARG A 258 26.00 13.25 9.99
CA ARG A 258 25.96 14.06 11.22
C ARG A 258 24.51 14.41 11.58
N ILE A 259 23.75 14.94 10.61
CA ILE A 259 22.36 15.34 10.82
C ILE A 259 21.46 14.12 11.11
N ALA A 260 21.64 13.02 10.39
CA ALA A 260 20.87 11.79 10.62
C ALA A 260 21.07 11.23 12.04
N LYS A 261 22.27 11.34 12.62
CA LYS A 261 22.55 10.90 14.00
C LYS A 261 21.81 11.74 15.05
N LEU A 262 21.57 13.02 14.78
CA LEU A 262 20.81 13.91 15.68
C LEU A 262 19.31 13.58 15.74
N ILE A 263 18.77 12.90 14.73
CA ILE A 263 17.37 12.45 14.73
C ILE A 263 17.24 11.26 15.70
N PRO A 264 16.38 11.32 16.74
CA PRO A 264 16.19 10.19 17.65
C PRO A 264 15.53 8.98 16.97
N HIS A 265 15.65 7.81 17.58
CA HIS A 265 14.92 6.64 17.11
C HIS A 265 13.42 6.79 17.40
N GLY A 266 12.59 6.26 16.49
CA GLY A 266 11.15 6.14 16.73
C GLY A 266 10.85 5.16 17.87
N ALA A 267 9.65 5.27 18.43
CA ALA A 267 9.14 4.29 19.40
C ALA A 267 8.40 3.16 18.68
N GLN A 268 8.20 2.03 19.34
CA GLN A 268 7.51 0.88 18.74
C GLN A 268 6.12 1.25 18.24
N GLY A 269 5.90 1.16 16.92
CA GLY A 269 4.65 1.54 16.26
C GLY A 269 4.49 3.03 15.93
N PHE A 270 5.44 3.88 16.33
CA PHE A 270 5.46 5.32 16.07
C PHE A 270 6.77 5.73 15.43
N ALA A 271 6.78 5.80 14.10
CA ALA A 271 7.94 6.28 13.35
C ALA A 271 8.28 7.73 13.75
N MET A 272 9.58 8.02 13.88
CA MET A 272 10.06 9.38 14.07
C MET A 272 9.91 10.17 12.77
N THR A 273 9.44 11.41 12.85
CA THR A 273 9.38 12.35 11.72
C THR A 273 10.41 13.46 11.91
N ILE A 274 10.73 14.18 10.84
CA ILE A 274 11.72 15.27 10.89
C ILE A 274 11.19 16.44 11.75
N GLU A 275 9.88 16.70 11.72
CA GLU A 275 9.21 17.72 12.55
C GLU A 275 9.40 17.42 14.03
N LYS A 276 9.07 16.20 14.45
CA LYS A 276 9.23 15.77 15.85
C LYS A 276 10.69 15.78 16.27
N ALA A 277 11.61 15.41 15.38
CA ALA A 277 13.03 15.45 15.66
C ALA A 277 13.53 16.88 15.90
N LEU A 278 13.05 17.86 15.11
CA LEU A 278 13.38 19.28 15.27
C LEU A 278 12.81 19.89 16.57
N GLU A 279 11.67 19.40 17.04
CA GLU A 279 11.10 19.79 18.33
C GLU A 279 11.86 19.20 19.52
N GLN A 280 12.33 17.95 19.40
CA GLN A 280 12.98 17.21 20.49
C GLN A 280 14.48 17.50 20.63
N ASN A 281 15.17 17.85 19.55
CA ASN A 281 16.62 18.06 19.57
C ASN A 281 16.97 19.53 19.24
N PRO A 282 17.38 20.34 20.24
CA PRO A 282 17.77 21.74 20.03
C PRO A 282 18.96 21.93 19.09
N GLU A 283 19.90 20.98 19.05
CA GLU A 283 21.07 21.05 18.15
C GLU A 283 20.62 20.90 16.70
N LEU A 284 19.70 19.97 16.42
CA LEU A 284 19.11 19.79 15.10
C LEU A 284 18.32 21.04 14.67
N SER A 285 17.57 21.64 15.60
CA SER A 285 16.84 22.89 15.37
C SER A 285 17.80 24.06 15.08
N GLY A 286 18.92 24.13 15.79
CA GLY A 286 19.98 25.09 15.56
C GLY A 286 20.60 24.95 14.17
N ALA A 287 20.96 23.73 13.77
CA ALA A 287 21.50 23.45 12.43
C ALA A 287 20.50 23.84 11.33
N TYR A 288 19.22 23.53 11.50
CA TYR A 288 18.17 23.90 10.54
C TYR A 288 18.01 25.42 10.38
N LYS A 289 18.21 26.21 11.44
CA LYS A 289 18.06 27.68 11.41
C LYS A 289 19.32 28.39 10.89
N ASN A 290 20.49 27.87 11.24
CA ASN A 290 21.76 28.58 11.05
C ASN A 290 22.55 28.10 9.82
N GLU A 291 22.31 26.87 9.33
CA GLU A 291 23.03 26.30 8.18
C GLU A 291 22.07 26.15 6.97
N PRO A 292 22.16 27.03 5.94
CA PRO A 292 21.25 27.00 4.79
C PRO A 292 21.23 25.68 4.02
N GLU A 293 22.39 25.02 3.89
CA GLU A 293 22.48 23.71 3.23
C GLU A 293 21.73 22.62 4.01
N ILE A 294 21.80 22.64 5.34
CA ILE A 294 21.07 21.69 6.20
C ILE A 294 19.58 21.96 6.19
N LYS A 295 19.18 23.24 6.12
CA LYS A 295 17.77 23.60 5.93
C LYS A 295 17.22 22.97 4.65
N ARG A 296 17.88 23.19 3.50
CA ARG A 296 17.49 22.60 2.21
C ARG A 296 17.47 21.07 2.25
N LEU A 297 18.49 20.45 2.85
CA LEU A 297 18.55 19.00 3.06
C LEU A 297 17.33 18.47 3.83
N LEU A 298 16.99 19.11 4.96
CA LEU A 298 15.89 18.67 5.82
C LEU A 298 14.52 18.94 5.17
N ASP A 299 14.33 20.06 4.48
CA ASP A 299 13.09 20.37 3.77
C ASP A 299 12.81 19.37 2.64
N LEU A 300 13.83 19.01 1.86
CA LEU A 300 13.69 17.97 0.83
C LEU A 300 13.51 16.57 1.45
N ALA A 301 14.22 16.27 2.54
CA ALA A 301 14.08 15.00 3.25
C ALA A 301 12.69 14.82 3.88
N ARG A 302 11.98 15.90 4.23
CA ARG A 302 10.58 15.85 4.71
C ARG A 302 9.65 15.35 3.64
N ILE A 303 9.71 15.95 2.45
CA ILE A 303 8.89 15.57 1.29
C ILE A 303 9.23 14.12 0.89
N TYR A 304 10.52 13.79 0.83
CA TYR A 304 10.97 12.45 0.51
C TYR A 304 10.55 11.39 1.56
N ALA A 305 10.56 11.73 2.86
CA ALA A 305 10.14 10.83 3.93
C ALA A 305 8.66 10.43 3.83
N ALA A 306 7.81 11.33 3.33
CA ALA A 306 6.40 11.07 3.10
C ALA A 306 6.13 10.13 1.91
N SER A 307 7.12 9.91 1.05
CA SER A 307 7.01 9.06 -0.14
C SER A 307 7.10 7.56 0.20
N LYS A 308 6.39 6.73 -0.57
CA LYS A 308 6.46 5.26 -0.46
C LYS A 308 7.73 4.76 -1.18
N ARG A 309 8.58 3.99 -0.49
CA ARG A 309 9.89 3.57 -1.04
C ARG A 309 9.81 2.29 -1.86
N SER A 310 9.21 1.25 -1.29
CA SER A 310 9.22 -0.09 -1.88
C SER A 310 8.06 -0.92 -1.35
N ALA A 311 7.53 -1.75 -2.25
CA ALA A 311 6.70 -2.86 -1.87
C ALA A 311 7.57 -4.00 -1.35
N ARG A 312 7.27 -4.50 -0.15
CA ARG A 312 7.77 -5.80 0.28
C ARG A 312 6.63 -6.80 0.21
N ARG A 313 6.93 -7.97 -0.33
CA ARG A 313 6.00 -9.10 -0.48
C ARG A 313 5.54 -9.69 0.87
N THR A 314 6.04 -9.15 1.98
CA THR A 314 5.81 -9.63 3.34
C THR A 314 5.59 -8.46 4.30
N HIS A 315 4.63 -8.60 5.22
CA HIS A 315 4.66 -7.92 6.53
C HIS A 315 5.92 -8.38 7.27
N TYR A 316 7.07 -7.83 6.88
CA TYR A 316 8.28 -7.92 7.68
C TYR A 316 8.27 -6.73 8.64
N ASN A 317 7.37 -6.83 9.61
CA ASN A 317 7.54 -6.08 10.84
C ASN A 317 8.42 -7.00 11.72
N PRO A 318 9.55 -6.55 12.29
CA PRO A 318 10.31 -7.35 13.25
C PRO A 318 9.44 -7.75 14.47
N VAL A 319 8.26 -7.13 14.61
CA VAL A 319 7.15 -7.70 15.36
C VAL A 319 6.40 -8.70 14.48
N ARG A 320 6.73 -9.97 14.70
CA ARG A 320 5.98 -11.21 14.40
C ARG A 320 4.53 -10.98 13.95
N HIS A 321 4.07 -11.81 13.00
CA HIS A 321 2.68 -12.25 12.74
C HIS A 321 2.10 -11.93 11.35
N VAL A 322 1.48 -12.96 10.74
CA VAL A 322 0.53 -12.83 9.62
C VAL A 322 -0.81 -12.39 10.22
N ARG A 323 -1.28 -11.18 9.93
CA ARG A 323 -2.50 -10.62 10.54
C ARG A 323 -3.73 -10.86 9.66
N PHE A 324 -4.75 -11.49 10.23
CA PHE A 324 -6.11 -11.50 9.72
C PHE A 324 -6.98 -10.68 10.68
N ARG A 325 -7.22 -9.40 10.35
CA ARG A 325 -7.90 -8.46 11.26
C ARG A 325 -9.41 -8.51 11.13
N LEU A 326 -10.10 -8.87 12.22
CA LEU A 326 -11.53 -8.60 12.43
C LEU A 326 -11.72 -7.99 13.81
N LYS A 327 -12.28 -6.77 13.87
CA LYS A 327 -12.69 -6.13 15.13
C LYS A 327 -14.05 -6.71 15.55
N CYS A 328 -14.05 -7.85 16.24
CA CYS A 328 -15.24 -8.29 16.97
C CYS A 328 -15.21 -7.70 18.38
N ARG A 329 -16.17 -6.82 18.71
CA ARG A 329 -16.22 -6.04 19.95
C ARG A 329 -16.68 -6.82 21.20
N LYS A 330 -16.87 -8.14 21.12
CA LYS A 330 -17.20 -8.98 22.29
C LYS A 330 -16.44 -10.30 22.25
N SER A 331 -15.83 -10.61 23.39
CA SER A 331 -14.86 -11.66 23.67
C SER A 331 -15.44 -13.07 23.48
N CYS A 332 -15.13 -13.74 22.36
CA CYS A 332 -15.32 -15.19 22.17
C CYS A 332 -14.07 -15.95 22.63
N HIS A 333 -13.77 -15.91 23.93
CA HIS A 333 -12.49 -16.36 24.51
C HIS A 333 -12.31 -17.91 24.61
N TRP A 334 -13.30 -18.69 24.17
CA TRP A 334 -13.42 -20.11 24.45
C TRP A 334 -13.06 -21.05 23.30
N ALA A 335 -13.17 -20.61 22.06
CA ALA A 335 -12.96 -21.47 20.89
C ALA A 335 -11.49 -21.87 20.67
N PHE A 336 -10.53 -21.17 21.29
CA PHE A 336 -9.13 -21.24 20.84
C PHE A 336 -8.03 -21.07 21.89
N LYS A 337 -8.36 -21.05 23.19
CA LYS A 337 -7.32 -21.12 24.23
C LYS A 337 -6.93 -22.56 24.51
N ASN A 338 -5.72 -22.97 24.15
CA ASN A 338 -4.93 -23.91 24.92
C ASN A 338 -3.74 -23.13 25.45
#